data_AF-A0A842UUC5-F1
#
_entry.id   AF-A0A842UUC5-F1
#
_cell.length_a   1.000
_cell.length_b   1.000
_cell.length_c   1.000
_cell.angle_alpha   90.00
_cell.angle_beta   90.00
_cell.angle_gamma   90.00
#
_symmetry.space_group_name_H-M   'P 1'
#
loop_
_entity.id
_entity.type
_entity.pdbx_description
1 polymer ?
#
loop_
_entity_poly.entity_id
_entity_poly.type
_entity_poly.pdbx_seq_one_letter_code
_entity_poly.pdbx_strand_id
1 'polypeptide(L)'
;MKNRLKAAIGISIACAIILSFLFNIGYLSNINLKLTDNLYGGQPALNSIVIAAIDDKSLQEIGRWPWEREVFADIINFLNESKTIGIDVAFFEPSTKEQDEKLGQAITNSGKVILPVEYTSFEKQNSQVIGKDLMKPPEEIRQAKGYGYINVITDRDGVTRAVNMNVSDQYDNFANVVYEN
;
A
#
# COMPACT_ATOMS: atom_id res chain seq x y z
N MET A 1 28.75 45.12 27.61
CA MET A 1 28.34 44.67 26.25
C MET A 1 29.03 43.37 25.82
N LYS A 2 30.37 43.27 25.85
CA LYS A 2 31.15 42.08 25.41
C LYS A 2 30.77 40.75 26.10
N ASN A 3 30.48 40.77 27.41
CA ASN A 3 30.10 39.54 28.14
C ASN A 3 28.71 39.00 27.77
N ARG A 4 27.76 39.89 27.44
CA ARG A 4 26.42 39.49 26.97
C ARG A 4 26.50 38.84 25.58
N LEU A 5 27.36 39.37 24.71
CA LEU A 5 27.59 38.79 23.39
C LEU A 5 28.23 37.39 23.47
N LYS A 6 29.25 37.21 24.31
CA LYS A 6 29.87 35.89 24.54
C LYS A 6 28.86 34.87 25.08
N ALA A 7 28.02 35.28 26.02
CA ALA A 7 26.96 34.42 26.56
C ALA A 7 25.93 34.03 25.48
N ALA A 8 25.48 34.99 24.65
CA ALA A 8 24.55 34.72 23.56
C ALA A 8 25.11 33.75 22.52
N ILE A 9 26.39 33.89 22.15
CA ILE A 9 27.09 32.96 21.25
C ILE A 9 27.15 31.57 21.87
N GLY A 10 27.53 31.46 23.15
CA GLY A 10 27.59 30.18 23.86
C GLY A 10 26.25 29.45 23.90
N ILE A 11 25.17 30.18 24.21
CA ILE A 11 23.80 29.63 24.22
C ILE A 11 23.40 29.16 22.81
N SER A 12 23.69 29.96 21.79
CA SER A 12 23.34 29.61 20.40
C SER A 12 24.05 28.33 19.94
N ILE A 13 25.33 28.17 20.28
CA ILE A 13 26.10 26.95 19.97
C ILE A 13 25.51 25.75 20.73
N ALA A 14 25.21 25.90 22.02
CA ALA A 14 24.60 24.83 22.82
C ALA A 14 23.25 24.40 22.24
N CYS A 15 22.38 25.35 21.88
CA CYS A 15 21.11 25.07 21.21
C CYS A 15 21.31 24.35 19.87
N ALA A 16 22.26 24.79 19.05
CA ALA A 16 22.56 24.15 17.76
C ALA A 16 23.04 22.70 17.95
N ILE A 17 23.89 22.43 18.94
CA ILE A 17 24.36 21.08 19.27
C ILE A 17 23.18 20.21 19.74
N ILE A 18 22.33 20.72 20.63
CA ILE A 18 21.16 19.98 21.13
C ILE A 18 20.19 19.67 19.99
N LEU A 19 19.87 20.65 19.14
CA LEU A 19 18.96 20.43 18.00
C LEU A 19 19.55 19.46 16.99
N SER A 20 20.85 19.55 16.70
CA SER A 20 21.54 18.60 15.81
C SER A 20 21.55 17.18 16.38
N PHE A 21 21.72 17.05 17.71
CA PHE A 21 21.60 15.77 18.41
C PHE A 21 20.18 15.21 18.35
N LEU A 22 19.16 16.02 18.68
CA LEU A 22 17.75 15.65 18.60
C LEU A 22 17.31 15.27 17.17
N PHE A 23 17.86 15.95 16.15
CA PHE A 23 17.65 15.61 14.75
C PHE A 23 18.28 14.26 14.40
N ASN A 24 19.54 14.01 14.80
CA ASN A 24 20.24 12.76 14.52
C ASN A 24 19.56 11.55 15.16
N ILE A 25 19.07 11.66 16.39
CA ILE A 25 18.33 10.57 17.05
C ILE A 25 16.89 10.43 16.54
N GLY A 26 16.44 11.33 15.66
CA GLY A 26 15.09 11.30 15.09
C GLY A 26 13.97 11.77 16.02
N TYR A 27 14.29 12.47 17.12
CA TYR A 27 13.24 12.98 18.02
C TYR A 27 12.32 13.98 17.30
N LEU A 28 12.92 14.81 16.42
CA LEU A 28 12.19 15.80 15.64
C LEU A 28 11.34 15.18 14.51
N SER A 29 11.63 13.95 14.06
CA SER A 29 10.85 13.33 12.98
C SER A 29 9.41 13.03 13.41
N ASN A 30 9.20 12.60 14.65
CA ASN A 30 7.86 12.30 15.17
C ASN A 30 7.01 13.57 15.31
N ILE A 31 7.63 14.69 15.69
CA ILE A 31 6.95 16.00 15.73
C ILE A 31 6.56 16.42 14.32
N ASN A 32 7.47 16.24 13.36
CA ASN A 32 7.20 16.53 11.96
C ASN A 32 6.02 15.70 11.42
N LEU A 33 5.98 14.39 11.68
CA LEU A 33 4.88 13.52 11.24
C LEU A 33 3.52 13.99 11.79
N LYS A 34 3.44 14.33 13.08
CA LYS A 34 2.20 14.86 13.68
C LYS A 34 1.75 16.18 13.07
N LEU A 35 2.69 17.07 12.76
CA LEU A 35 2.38 18.33 12.09
C LEU A 35 1.88 18.09 10.66
N THR A 36 2.52 17.18 9.93
CA THR A 36 2.07 16.74 8.60
C THR A 36 0.65 16.21 8.64
N ASP A 37 0.32 15.35 9.61
CA ASP A 37 -1.03 14.79 9.74
C ASP A 37 -2.08 15.88 10.00
N ASN A 38 -1.73 16.91 10.78
CA ASN A 38 -2.63 18.02 11.04
C ASN A 38 -2.85 18.92 9.80
N LEU A 39 -1.82 19.10 8.99
CA LEU A 39 -1.86 19.96 7.81
C LEU A 39 -2.47 19.29 6.58
N TYR A 40 -2.21 17.99 6.40
CA TYR A 40 -2.57 17.26 5.17
C TYR A 40 -3.58 16.13 5.40
N GLY A 41 -3.92 15.81 6.66
CA GLY A 41 -4.92 14.80 6.99
C GLY A 41 -6.34 15.24 6.62
N GLY A 42 -7.21 14.26 6.35
CA GLY A 42 -8.65 14.50 6.18
C GLY A 42 -9.08 14.89 4.77
N GLN A 43 -8.39 14.44 3.72
CA GLN A 43 -8.90 14.58 2.35
C GLN A 43 -10.27 13.89 2.22
N PRO A 44 -11.27 14.50 1.56
CA PRO A 44 -12.56 13.87 1.35
C PRO A 44 -12.40 12.63 0.47
N ALA A 45 -13.20 11.61 0.76
CA ALA A 45 -13.23 10.40 -0.05
C ALA A 45 -13.67 10.73 -1.49
N LEU A 46 -13.10 9.99 -2.46
CA LEU A 46 -13.52 10.09 -3.85
C LEU A 46 -14.91 9.47 -4.00
N ASN A 47 -15.86 10.23 -4.53
CA ASN A 47 -17.25 9.77 -4.74
C ASN A 47 -17.37 8.62 -5.76
N SER A 48 -16.35 8.40 -6.57
CA SER A 48 -16.33 7.39 -7.63
C SER A 48 -15.74 6.04 -7.20
N ILE A 49 -15.32 5.91 -5.94
CA ILE A 49 -14.70 4.69 -5.42
C ILE A 49 -15.60 4.08 -4.35
N VAL A 50 -15.94 2.81 -4.54
CA VAL A 50 -16.65 1.99 -3.55
C VAL A 50 -15.66 0.97 -2.99
N ILE A 51 -15.59 0.88 -1.67
CA ILE A 51 -14.80 -0.13 -0.97
C ILE A 51 -15.76 -1.21 -0.46
N ALA A 52 -15.62 -2.43 -1.01
CA ALA A 52 -16.25 -3.63 -0.45
C ALA A 52 -15.28 -4.24 0.57
N ALA A 53 -15.52 -3.96 1.86
CA ALA A 53 -14.66 -4.42 2.94
C ALA A 53 -14.99 -5.87 3.36
N ILE A 54 -13.96 -6.59 3.81
CA ILE A 54 -14.12 -7.86 4.52
C ILE A 54 -14.16 -7.51 6.02
N ASP A 55 -15.35 -7.45 6.58
CA ASP A 55 -15.60 -7.10 7.98
C ASP A 55 -16.27 -8.25 8.76
N ASP A 56 -16.46 -8.06 10.07
CA ASP A 56 -17.07 -9.07 10.94
C ASP A 56 -18.47 -9.51 10.46
N LYS A 57 -19.25 -8.61 9.86
CA LYS A 57 -20.57 -8.93 9.32
C LYS A 57 -20.45 -9.84 8.10
N SER A 58 -19.56 -9.52 7.17
CA SER A 58 -19.31 -10.34 5.99
C SER A 58 -18.80 -11.75 6.37
N LEU A 59 -17.96 -11.86 7.41
CA LEU A 59 -17.49 -13.15 7.91
C LEU A 59 -18.60 -13.98 8.58
N GLN A 60 -19.58 -13.33 9.21
CA GLN A 60 -20.76 -14.00 9.76
C GLN A 60 -21.73 -14.47 8.67
N GLU A 61 -21.88 -13.70 7.59
CA GLU A 61 -22.83 -14.01 6.50
C GLU A 61 -22.27 -15.01 5.48
N ILE A 62 -20.99 -14.87 5.09
CA ILE A 62 -20.34 -15.70 4.05
C ILE A 62 -19.66 -16.91 4.67
N GLY A 63 -18.98 -16.71 5.79
CA GLY A 63 -18.25 -17.76 6.49
C GLY A 63 -16.81 -17.37 6.84
N ARG A 64 -16.08 -18.36 7.37
CA ARG A 64 -14.74 -18.17 7.93
C ARG A 64 -13.71 -17.86 6.84
N TRP A 65 -12.86 -16.88 7.13
CA TRP A 65 -11.67 -16.57 6.31
C TRP A 65 -10.57 -17.65 6.45
N PRO A 66 -9.79 -17.96 5.38
CA PRO A 66 -9.92 -17.46 4.01
C PRO A 66 -11.11 -18.07 3.27
N TRP A 67 -11.80 -17.24 2.48
CA TRP A 67 -12.91 -17.70 1.64
C TRP A 67 -12.44 -18.50 0.43
N GLU A 68 -13.33 -19.34 -0.08
CA GLU A 68 -13.10 -20.07 -1.32
C GLU A 68 -13.08 -19.14 -2.54
N ARG A 69 -12.39 -19.56 -3.61
CA ARG A 69 -12.24 -18.78 -4.84
C ARG A 69 -13.57 -18.48 -5.53
N GLU A 70 -14.58 -19.32 -5.33
CA GLU A 70 -15.94 -19.14 -5.86
C GLU A 70 -16.60 -17.86 -5.31
N VAL A 71 -16.37 -17.51 -4.04
CA VAL A 71 -16.90 -16.26 -3.46
C VAL A 71 -16.37 -15.04 -4.23
N PHE A 72 -15.08 -15.04 -4.59
CA PHE A 72 -14.49 -13.95 -5.35
C PHE A 72 -14.94 -13.94 -6.81
N ALA A 73 -15.14 -15.11 -7.42
CA ALA A 73 -15.70 -15.21 -8.77
C ALA A 73 -17.11 -14.60 -8.82
N ASP A 74 -17.96 -14.90 -7.83
CA ASP A 74 -19.31 -14.35 -7.74
C ASP A 74 -19.31 -12.84 -7.51
N ILE A 75 -18.41 -12.33 -6.66
CA ILE A 75 -18.23 -10.88 -6.46
C ILE A 75 -17.83 -10.19 -7.77
N ILE A 76 -16.88 -10.75 -8.52
CA ILE A 76 -16.44 -10.18 -9.81
C ILE A 76 -17.60 -10.13 -10.80
N ASN A 77 -18.39 -11.21 -10.89
CA ASN A 77 -19.56 -11.28 -11.76
C ASN A 77 -20.63 -10.27 -11.36
N PHE A 78 -20.86 -10.07 -10.06
CA PHE A 78 -21.79 -9.06 -9.55
C PHE A 78 -21.33 -7.63 -9.89
N LEU A 79 -20.03 -7.37 -9.87
CA LEU A 79 -19.44 -6.05 -10.12
C LEU A 79 -19.23 -5.74 -11.61
N ASN A 80 -19.85 -6.48 -12.52
CA ASN A 80 -19.59 -6.38 -13.96
C ASN A 80 -19.88 -4.99 -14.56
N GLU A 81 -20.74 -4.16 -13.95
CA GLU A 81 -21.01 -2.78 -14.40
C GLU A 81 -19.93 -1.78 -13.96
N SER A 82 -18.99 -2.19 -13.11
CA SER A 82 -17.89 -1.33 -12.66
C SER A 82 -16.95 -0.99 -13.82
N LYS A 83 -16.27 0.16 -13.74
CA LYS A 83 -15.22 0.52 -14.71
C LYS A 83 -13.97 -0.35 -14.53
N THR A 84 -13.56 -0.53 -13.27
CA THR A 84 -12.37 -1.26 -12.84
C THR A 84 -12.68 -1.95 -11.52
N ILE A 85 -12.13 -3.15 -11.31
CA ILE A 85 -12.28 -3.93 -10.08
C ILE A 85 -10.88 -4.16 -9.51
N GLY A 86 -10.54 -3.51 -8.41
CA GLY A 86 -9.32 -3.81 -7.65
C GLY A 86 -9.61 -4.87 -6.60
N ILE A 87 -8.88 -5.99 -6.63
CA ILE A 87 -8.98 -7.01 -5.58
C ILE A 87 -7.73 -6.92 -4.71
N ASP A 88 -7.86 -6.39 -3.50
CA ASP A 88 -6.77 -6.36 -2.51
C ASP A 88 -6.75 -7.65 -1.67
N VAL A 89 -6.64 -8.79 -2.36
CA VAL A 89 -6.48 -10.11 -1.76
C VAL A 89 -5.35 -10.83 -2.47
N ALA A 90 -4.33 -11.18 -1.69
CA ALA A 90 -3.16 -11.90 -2.16
C ALA A 90 -3.49 -13.38 -2.42
N PHE A 91 -3.63 -13.71 -3.70
CA PHE A 91 -3.85 -15.08 -4.15
C PHE A 91 -2.54 -15.77 -4.51
N PHE A 92 -1.50 -15.71 -3.67
CA PHE A 92 -0.17 -16.20 -4.06
C PHE A 92 -0.01 -17.72 -3.98
N GLU A 93 -0.71 -18.37 -3.06
CA GLU A 93 -0.75 -19.83 -3.00
C GLU A 93 -1.86 -20.40 -3.90
N PRO A 94 -1.60 -21.52 -4.59
CA PRO A 94 -2.65 -22.25 -5.30
C PRO A 94 -3.66 -22.83 -4.30
N SER A 95 -4.92 -22.84 -4.72
CA SER A 95 -5.99 -23.57 -4.06
C SER A 95 -6.13 -24.96 -4.69
N THR A 96 -7.36 -25.43 -4.91
CA THR A 96 -7.59 -26.53 -5.86
C THR A 96 -7.61 -25.98 -7.29
N LYS A 97 -7.19 -26.81 -8.26
CA LYS A 97 -7.20 -26.43 -9.67
C LYS A 97 -8.58 -25.96 -10.14
N GLU A 98 -9.64 -26.64 -9.73
CA GLU A 98 -11.02 -26.25 -10.07
C GLU A 98 -11.38 -24.86 -9.54
N GLN A 99 -11.04 -24.57 -8.28
CA GLN A 99 -11.32 -23.27 -7.67
C GLN A 99 -10.53 -22.13 -8.33
N ASP A 100 -9.25 -22.35 -8.61
CA ASP A 100 -8.41 -21.34 -9.27
C ASP A 100 -8.85 -21.11 -10.73
N GLU A 101 -9.26 -22.17 -11.46
CA GLU A 101 -9.83 -22.05 -12.80
C GLU A 101 -11.17 -21.28 -12.81
N LYS A 102 -12.07 -21.54 -11.85
CA LYS A 102 -13.33 -20.78 -11.72
C LYS A 102 -13.08 -19.29 -11.53
N LEU A 103 -12.16 -18.93 -10.63
CA LEU A 103 -11.81 -17.53 -10.40
C LEU A 103 -11.10 -16.91 -11.61
N GLY A 104 -10.16 -17.64 -12.21
CA GLY A 104 -9.50 -17.24 -13.45
C GLY A 104 -10.49 -16.91 -14.57
N GLN A 105 -11.49 -17.76 -14.77
CA GLN A 105 -12.55 -17.53 -15.77
C GLN A 105 -13.36 -16.27 -15.46
N ALA A 106 -13.76 -16.04 -14.21
CA ALA A 106 -14.48 -14.82 -13.83
C ALA A 106 -13.64 -13.55 -14.08
N ILE A 107 -12.34 -13.60 -13.76
CA ILE A 107 -11.39 -12.52 -14.02
C ILE A 107 -11.27 -12.23 -15.52
N THR A 108 -11.04 -13.26 -16.33
CA THR A 108 -10.91 -13.13 -17.78
C THR A 108 -12.20 -12.61 -18.41
N ASN A 109 -13.36 -13.14 -18.01
CA ASN A 109 -14.67 -12.74 -18.54
C ASN A 109 -15.02 -11.29 -18.21
N SER A 110 -14.67 -10.83 -17.00
CA SER A 110 -14.86 -9.44 -16.60
C SER A 110 -13.96 -8.49 -17.40
N GLY A 111 -12.70 -8.86 -17.61
CA GLY A 111 -11.72 -8.04 -18.34
C GLY A 111 -11.36 -6.72 -17.64
N LYS A 112 -11.76 -6.55 -16.37
CA LYS A 112 -11.67 -5.29 -15.61
C LYS A 112 -10.89 -5.41 -14.30
N VAL A 113 -10.41 -6.62 -13.98
CA VAL A 113 -9.81 -6.91 -12.67
C VAL A 113 -8.33 -6.54 -12.66
N ILE A 114 -7.92 -5.81 -11.60
CA ILE A 114 -6.53 -5.56 -11.24
C ILE A 114 -6.19 -6.42 -10.03
N LEU A 115 -5.10 -7.18 -10.12
CA LEU A 115 -4.65 -8.08 -9.05
C LEU A 115 -3.39 -7.54 -8.34
N PRO A 116 -3.19 -7.92 -7.07
CA PRO A 116 -2.02 -7.52 -6.33
C PRO A 116 -0.83 -8.41 -6.68
N VAL A 117 0.36 -7.82 -6.65
CA VAL A 117 1.64 -8.53 -6.62
C VAL A 117 2.45 -8.04 -5.44
N GLU A 118 3.39 -8.84 -4.96
CA GLU A 118 4.20 -8.44 -3.80
C GLU A 118 5.68 -8.70 -4.05
N TYR A 119 6.50 -7.66 -3.87
CA TYR A 119 7.95 -7.82 -3.83
C TYR A 119 8.37 -8.41 -2.48
N THR A 120 9.11 -9.52 -2.50
CA THR A 120 9.55 -10.22 -1.27
C THR A 120 10.99 -9.90 -0.89
N SER A 121 11.74 -9.24 -1.78
CA SER A 121 13.08 -8.77 -1.51
C SER A 121 13.32 -7.40 -2.12
N PHE A 122 14.18 -6.61 -1.46
CA PHE A 122 14.47 -5.24 -1.82
C PHE A 122 15.97 -5.00 -1.83
N GLU A 123 16.42 -4.21 -2.80
CA GLU A 123 17.80 -3.74 -2.90
C GLU A 123 17.82 -2.21 -2.90
N LYS A 124 18.84 -1.62 -2.25
CA LYS A 124 19.05 -0.18 -2.30
C LYS A 124 20.07 0.17 -3.38
N GLN A 125 19.64 0.80 -4.47
CA GLN A 125 20.51 1.28 -5.53
C GLN A 125 20.38 2.80 -5.65
N ASN A 126 21.50 3.54 -5.61
CA ASN A 126 21.51 5.01 -5.74
C ASN A 126 20.51 5.75 -4.81
N SER A 127 20.35 5.25 -3.58
CA SER A 127 19.36 5.76 -2.59
C SER A 127 17.88 5.47 -2.89
N GLN A 128 17.58 4.74 -3.95
CA GLN A 128 16.24 4.21 -4.25
C GLN A 128 16.11 2.77 -3.77
N VAL A 129 14.89 2.37 -3.39
CA VAL A 129 14.56 1.01 -2.97
C VAL A 129 13.91 0.32 -4.15
N ILE A 130 14.51 -0.76 -4.62
CA ILE A 130 14.04 -1.51 -5.79
C ILE A 130 13.61 -2.91 -5.35
N GLY A 131 12.38 -3.30 -5.69
CA GLY A 131 11.86 -4.65 -5.51
C GLY A 131 12.46 -5.63 -6.52
N LYS A 132 12.81 -6.84 -6.08
CA LYS A 132 13.47 -7.86 -6.92
C LYS A 132 12.60 -9.09 -7.10
N ASP A 133 12.49 -9.90 -6.06
CA ASP A 133 11.69 -11.12 -6.10
C ASP A 133 10.21 -10.76 -6.00
N LEU A 134 9.37 -11.44 -6.77
CA LEU A 134 7.96 -11.07 -6.94
C LEU A 134 7.05 -12.28 -6.77
N MET A 135 6.11 -12.18 -5.83
CA MET A 135 4.99 -13.10 -5.72
C MET A 135 3.88 -12.69 -6.66
N LYS A 136 3.38 -13.67 -7.41
CA LYS A 136 2.29 -13.52 -8.37
C LYS A 136 1.23 -14.59 -8.10
N PRO A 137 -0.02 -14.35 -8.52
CA PRO A 137 -1.04 -15.40 -8.48
C PRO A 137 -0.67 -16.66 -9.29
N PRO A 138 -1.28 -17.82 -8.97
CA PRO A 138 -1.27 -19.03 -9.80
C PRO A 138 -1.64 -18.75 -11.24
N GLU A 139 -1.10 -19.54 -12.17
CA GLU A 139 -1.25 -19.37 -13.62
C GLU A 139 -2.72 -19.20 -14.05
N GLU A 140 -3.60 -19.97 -13.44
CA GLU A 140 -5.03 -19.99 -13.70
C GLU A 140 -5.68 -18.61 -13.48
N ILE A 141 -5.15 -17.84 -12.53
CA ILE A 141 -5.70 -16.53 -12.10
C ILE A 141 -4.95 -15.36 -12.78
N ARG A 142 -3.89 -15.64 -13.56
CA ARG A 142 -3.00 -14.60 -14.10
C ARG A 142 -3.53 -13.79 -15.28
N GLN A 143 -4.74 -14.04 -15.75
CA GLN A 143 -5.30 -13.34 -16.92
C GLN A 143 -6.09 -12.07 -16.53
N ALA A 144 -5.57 -11.31 -15.57
CA ALA A 144 -6.13 -10.04 -15.14
C ALA A 144 -5.84 -8.90 -16.14
N LYS A 145 -6.64 -7.82 -16.09
CA LYS A 145 -6.44 -6.59 -16.89
C LYS A 145 -5.08 -5.95 -16.57
N GLY A 146 -4.65 -6.04 -15.31
CA GLY A 146 -3.38 -5.50 -14.87
C GLY A 146 -3.01 -5.94 -13.46
N TYR A 147 -1.84 -5.49 -13.04
CA TYR A 147 -1.26 -5.80 -11.73
C TYR A 147 -0.66 -4.55 -11.12
N GLY A 148 -0.67 -4.47 -9.80
CA GLY A 148 0.11 -3.46 -9.09
C GLY A 148 0.61 -3.98 -7.74
N TYR A 149 1.73 -3.43 -7.28
CA TYR A 149 2.34 -3.92 -6.04
C TYR A 149 1.65 -3.36 -4.80
N ILE A 150 1.55 -4.20 -3.76
CA ILE A 150 0.91 -3.86 -2.48
C ILE A 150 1.89 -3.56 -1.35
N ASN A 151 3.20 -3.60 -1.62
CA ASN A 151 4.21 -3.31 -0.60
C ASN A 151 4.04 -1.89 -0.04
N VAL A 152 3.91 -1.79 1.28
CA VAL A 152 3.85 -0.52 2.01
C VAL A 152 5.15 -0.26 2.74
N ILE A 153 5.52 1.02 2.83
CA ILE A 153 6.59 1.47 3.73
C ILE A 153 5.92 2.18 4.89
N THR A 154 6.12 1.64 6.08
CA THR A 154 5.60 2.22 7.30
C THR A 154 6.57 3.25 7.85
N ASP A 155 6.06 4.40 8.29
CA ASP A 155 6.87 5.41 8.98
C ASP A 155 7.37 4.89 10.33
N ARG A 156 8.30 5.62 10.94
CA ARG A 156 8.92 5.25 12.23
C ARG A 156 7.94 5.07 13.37
N ASP A 157 6.77 5.69 13.30
CA ASP A 157 5.72 5.59 14.31
C ASP A 157 4.71 4.47 14.05
N GLY A 158 4.93 3.65 13.02
CA GLY A 158 4.05 2.53 12.68
C GLY A 158 2.87 2.90 11.79
N VAL A 159 2.76 4.15 11.34
CA VAL A 159 1.68 4.62 10.47
C VAL A 159 2.17 4.65 9.02
N THR A 160 1.38 4.10 8.10
CA THR A 160 1.63 4.23 6.65
C THR A 160 0.93 5.49 6.13
N ARG A 161 1.70 6.52 5.76
CA ARG A 161 1.16 7.79 5.23
C ARG A 161 1.31 7.95 3.72
N ALA A 162 2.19 7.16 3.11
CA ALA A 162 2.45 7.22 1.69
C ALA A 162 2.54 5.82 1.11
N VAL A 163 1.93 5.65 -0.06
CA VAL A 163 2.26 4.55 -0.97
C VAL A 163 3.55 4.93 -1.68
N ASN A 164 4.58 4.09 -1.57
CA ASN A 164 5.80 4.33 -2.34
C ASN A 164 5.47 4.08 -3.81
N MET A 165 5.74 5.03 -4.68
CA MET A 165 5.48 4.95 -6.13
C MET A 165 6.71 4.48 -6.94
N ASN A 166 7.88 4.43 -6.31
CA ASN A 166 9.15 4.18 -6.98
C ASN A 166 9.84 2.92 -6.43
N VAL A 167 9.07 1.85 -6.25
CA VAL A 167 9.58 0.55 -5.79
C VAL A 167 10.05 -0.32 -6.96
N SER A 168 9.49 -0.14 -8.14
CA SER A 168 9.87 -0.91 -9.33
C SER A 168 9.56 -0.15 -10.61
N ASP A 169 10.31 -0.47 -11.67
CA ASP A 169 10.01 -0.05 -13.04
C ASP A 169 9.05 -1.03 -13.75
N GLN A 170 8.73 -2.18 -13.13
CA GLN A 170 7.93 -3.24 -13.77
C GLN A 170 6.43 -3.11 -13.52
N TYR A 171 6.05 -2.82 -12.28
CA TYR A 171 4.65 -2.61 -11.88
C TYR A 171 4.56 -1.32 -11.08
N ASP A 172 3.50 -0.56 -11.32
CA ASP A 172 3.15 0.58 -10.48
C ASP A 172 2.47 0.11 -9.17
N ASN A 173 2.32 1.03 -8.22
CA ASN A 173 1.58 0.76 -7.00
C ASN A 173 0.13 0.36 -7.31
N PHE A 174 -0.38 -0.65 -6.61
CA PHE A 174 -1.74 -1.18 -6.78
C PHE A 174 -2.83 -0.09 -6.79
N ALA A 175 -2.81 0.82 -5.82
CA ALA A 175 -3.82 1.88 -5.74
C ALA A 175 -3.78 2.81 -6.96
N ASN A 176 -2.58 3.09 -7.48
CA ASN A 176 -2.42 3.91 -8.68
C ASN A 176 -2.94 3.19 -9.93
N VAL A 177 -2.61 1.90 -10.10
CA VAL A 177 -3.10 1.11 -11.24
C VAL A 177 -4.63 1.04 -11.23
N VAL A 178 -5.25 0.84 -10.07
CA VAL A 178 -6.72 0.84 -9.93
C VAL A 178 -7.32 2.19 -10.28
N TYR A 179 -6.70 3.30 -9.84
CA TYR A 179 -7.20 4.66 -10.08
C TYR A 179 -7.13 5.08 -11.55
N GLU A 180 -6.03 4.76 -12.25
CA GLU A 180 -5.82 5.16 -13.64
C GLU A 180 -6.67 4.36 -14.65
N ASN A 181 -7.16 3.18 -14.27
CA ASN A 181 -7.86 2.25 -15.16
C ASN A 181 -9.37 2.40 -15.16
#